data_AF-A0A497EB17-F1
#
_entry.id   AF-A0A497EB17-F1
#
_cell.length_a   1.000
_cell.length_b   1.000
_cell.length_c   1.000
_cell.angle_alpha   90.00
_cell.angle_beta   90.00
_cell.angle_gamma   90.00
#
_symmetry.space_group_name_H-M   'P 1'
#
loop_
_entity.id
_entity.type
_entity.pdbx_description
1 polymer ?
#
loop_
_entity_poly.entity_id
_entity_poly.type
_entity_poly.pdbx_seq_one_letter_code
_entity_poly.pdbx_strand_id
1 'polypeptide(L)' 'MPQLHLYVNDDVAADIKRRANETGMSVSRFLALMIRERTPTDWPEDWFDRIPGGWQGRPLVREPQGKFETRESFR' A
#
# COMPACT_ATOMS: atom_id res chain seq x y z
N MET A 1 -13.22 6.68 -11.82
CA MET A 1 -12.05 7.16 -11.07
C MET A 1 -12.55 8.05 -9.95
N PRO A 2 -12.14 7.84 -8.68
CA PRO A 2 -12.50 8.75 -7.60
C PRO A 2 -11.90 10.14 -7.87
N GLN A 3 -12.67 11.19 -7.60
CA GLN A 3 -12.21 12.57 -7.67
C GLN A 3 -11.84 13.04 -6.27
N LEU A 4 -10.66 13.63 -6.13
CA LEU A 4 -10.16 14.17 -4.86
C LEU A 4 -10.16 15.69 -4.91
N HIS A 5 -10.64 16.32 -3.84
CA HIS A 5 -10.51 17.74 -3.59
C HIS A 5 -9.51 17.95 -2.45
N LEU A 6 -8.49 18.77 -2.69
CA LEU A 6 -7.43 19.05 -1.73
C LEU A 6 -7.44 20.54 -1.39
N TYR A 7 -7.35 20.86 -0.11
CA TYR A 7 -7.15 22.22 0.38
C TYR A 7 -5.68 22.40 0.73
N VAL A 8 -5.03 23.36 0.10
CA VAL A 8 -3.65 23.75 0.33
C VAL A 8 -3.55 25.27 0.28
N ASN A 9 -2.52 25.84 0.91
CA ASN A 9 -2.27 27.27 0.84
C ASN A 9 -1.83 27.69 -0.58
N ASP A 10 -2.00 28.98 -0.90
CA ASP A 10 -1.77 29.52 -2.25
C ASP A 10 -0.34 29.31 -2.76
N ASP A 11 0.63 29.43 -1.88
CA ASP A 11 2.06 29.19 -2.13
C ASP A 11 2.33 27.74 -2.54
N VAL A 12 1.68 26.78 -1.88
CA VAL A 12 1.77 25.35 -2.26
C VAL A 12 1.10 25.10 -3.60
N ALA A 13 -0.07 25.68 -3.83
CA ALA A 13 -0.78 25.55 -5.11
C ALA A 13 0.02 26.15 -6.28
N ALA A 14 0.68 27.29 -6.07
CA ALA A 14 1.55 27.92 -7.04
C ALA A 14 2.76 27.06 -7.37
N ASP A 15 3.41 26.49 -6.35
CA ASP A 15 4.58 25.62 -6.55
C ASP A 15 4.23 24.35 -7.33
N ILE A 16 3.09 23.71 -7.02
CA ILE A 16 2.62 22.53 -7.76
C ILE A 16 2.37 22.86 -9.24
N LYS A 17 1.72 24.00 -9.52
CA LYS A 17 1.46 24.44 -10.91
C LYS A 17 2.76 24.69 -11.67
N ARG A 18 3.72 25.36 -11.03
CA ARG A 18 5.04 25.64 -11.61
C ARG A 18 5.76 24.34 -11.99
N ARG A 19 5.87 23.39 -11.05
CA ARG A 19 6.54 22.10 -11.30
C ARG A 19 5.83 21.26 -12.37
N ALA A 20 4.50 21.24 -12.37
CA ALA A 20 3.75 20.54 -13.40
C ALA A 20 4.06 21.10 -14.80
N ASN A 21 4.10 22.43 -14.93
CA ASN A 21 4.46 23.10 -16.18
C ASN A 21 5.90 22.81 -16.63
N GLU A 22 6.87 22.83 -15.70
CA GLU A 22 8.28 22.48 -15.98
C GLU A 22 8.42 21.06 -16.52
N THR A 23 7.55 20.14 -16.08
CA THR A 23 7.50 18.76 -16.60
C THR A 23 6.62 18.56 -17.84
N GLY A 24 5.98 19.61 -18.34
CA GLY A 24 5.03 19.52 -19.46
C GLY A 24 3.76 18.71 -19.14
N MET A 25 3.38 18.65 -17.87
CA MET A 25 2.23 17.87 -17.38
C MET A 25 1.10 18.78 -16.90
N SER A 26 -0.14 18.30 -16.97
CA SER A 26 -1.24 18.92 -16.24
C SER A 26 -1.06 18.73 -14.73
N VAL A 27 -1.60 19.66 -13.94
CA VAL A 27 -1.56 19.58 -12.46
C VAL A 27 -2.12 18.25 -11.96
N SER A 28 -3.25 17.81 -12.51
CA SER A 28 -3.88 16.54 -12.10
C SER A 28 -2.99 15.33 -12.40
N ARG A 29 -2.32 15.30 -13.56
CA ARG A 29 -1.39 14.21 -13.91
C ARG A 29 -0.16 14.22 -13.02
N PHE A 30 0.40 15.40 -12.79
CA PHE A 30 1.55 15.58 -11.92
C PHE A 30 1.25 15.11 -10.49
N LEU A 31 0.11 15.52 -9.92
CA LEU A 31 -0.34 15.08 -8.60
C LEU A 31 -0.58 13.57 -8.54
N ALA A 32 -1.24 13.00 -9.55
CA ALA A 32 -1.49 11.56 -9.60
C ALA A 32 -0.18 10.74 -9.59
N LEU A 33 0.85 11.20 -10.31
CA LEU A 33 2.17 10.56 -10.32
C LEU A 33 2.84 10.66 -8.94
N MET A 34 2.86 11.84 -8.33
CA MET A 34 3.44 12.03 -7.00
C MET A 34 2.76 11.16 -5.94
N ILE A 35 1.42 11.05 -5.99
CA ILE A 35 0.67 10.21 -5.06
C ILE A 35 1.00 8.74 -5.29
N ARG A 36 1.07 8.29 -6.54
CA ARG A 36 1.42 6.91 -6.89
C ARG A 36 2.81 6.52 -6.40
N GLU A 37 3.80 7.40 -6.59
CA GLU A 37 5.18 7.15 -6.11
C GLU A 37 5.27 7.08 -4.58
N ARG A 38 4.40 7.82 -3.88
CA ARG A 38 4.38 7.86 -2.40
C ARG A 38 3.42 6.87 -1.75
N THR A 39 2.59 6.20 -2.55
CA THR A 39 1.62 5.21 -2.08
C THR A 39 1.96 3.88 -2.71
N PRO A 40 3.03 3.19 -2.25
CA PRO A 40 3.27 1.83 -2.68
C PRO A 40 2.02 1.00 -2.37
N THR A 41 1.47 0.37 -3.40
CA THR A 41 0.28 -0.48 -3.31
C THR A 41 0.57 -1.82 -2.65
N ASP A 42 1.85 -2.18 -2.59
CA ASP A 42 2.33 -3.43 -2.02
C ASP A 42 3.10 -3.17 -0.73
N TRP A 43 3.08 -4.18 0.14
CA TRP A 43 3.98 -4.20 1.29
C TRP A 43 5.43 -4.24 0.80
N PRO A 44 6.36 -3.52 1.44
CA PRO A 44 7.78 -3.71 1.20
C PRO A 44 8.14 -5.21 1.27
N GLU A 45 9.08 -5.67 0.45
CA GLU A 45 9.49 -7.09 0.44
C GLU A 45 9.90 -7.58 1.84
N ASP A 46 10.49 -6.69 2.63
CA ASP A 46 10.98 -6.92 3.99
C ASP A 46 9.98 -6.49 5.08
N TRP A 47 8.71 -6.24 4.73
CA TRP A 47 7.70 -5.82 5.68
C TRP A 47 7.57 -6.79 6.86
N PHE A 48 7.47 -8.09 6.59
CA PHE A 48 7.34 -9.12 7.62
C PHE A 48 8.60 -9.31 8.47
N ASP A 49 9.76 -8.89 7.97
CA ASP A 49 11.03 -8.93 8.70
C ASP A 49 11.15 -7.79 9.72
N ARG A 50 10.44 -6.68 9.49
CA ARG A 50 10.49 -5.46 10.32
C ARG A 50 9.45 -5.41 11.42
N ILE A 51 8.51 -6.35 11.48
CA ILE A 51 7.42 -6.34 12.48
C ILE A 51 7.96 -6.77 13.85
N PRO A 52 7.76 -5.98 14.92
CA PRO A 52 8.02 -6.43 16.29
C PRO A 52 7.19 -7.67 16.61
N GLY A 53 7.85 -8.79 16.95
CA GLY A 53 7.19 -10.08 17.15
C GLY A 53 7.09 -10.95 15.88
N GLY A 54 7.66 -10.51 14.77
CA GLY A 54 7.83 -11.33 13.56
C GLY A 54 8.71 -12.56 13.85
N TRP A 55 8.39 -13.68 13.20
CA TRP A 55 9.12 -14.93 13.37
C TRP A 55 10.56 -14.81 12.84
N GLN A 56 11.54 -14.95 13.73
CA GLN A 56 12.98 -14.85 13.41
C GLN A 56 13.66 -16.23 13.17
N GLY A 57 12.87 -17.31 13.15
CA GLY A 57 13.37 -18.67 13.03
C GLY A 57 13.46 -19.17 11.59
N ARG A 58 13.75 -20.47 11.42
CA ARG A 58 13.71 -21.12 10.10
C ARG A 58 12.31 -20.97 9.46
N PRO A 59 12.20 -20.98 8.12
CA PRO A 59 10.91 -20.94 7.45
C PRO A 59 9.94 -21.97 8.04
N LEU A 60 8.75 -21.52 8.41
CA LEU A 60 7.71 -22.39 8.95
C LEU A 60 7.23 -23.32 7.83
N VAL A 61 7.44 -24.62 8.00
CA VAL A 61 6.86 -25.63 7.11
C VAL A 61 5.52 -26.04 7.68
N ARG A 62 4.47 -25.87 6.89
CA ARG A 62 3.16 -26.40 7.26
C ARG A 62 3.19 -27.92 7.05
N GLU A 63 3.09 -28.66 8.14
CA GLU A 63 2.95 -30.11 8.09
C GLU A 63 1.68 -30.53 7.32
N PRO A 64 1.66 -31.74 6.73
CA PRO A 64 0.47 -32.26 6.06
C PRO A 64 -0.76 -32.18 6.96
N GLN A 65 -1.88 -31.76 6.38
CA GLN A 65 -3.15 -31.74 7.12
C GLN A 65 -3.52 -33.18 7.50
N GLY A 66 -3.74 -33.40 8.80
CA GLY A 66 -4.17 -34.69 9.33
C GLY A 66 -5.60 -35.06 8.89
N LYS A 67 -6.07 -36.19 9.39
CA LYS A 67 -7.46 -36.61 9.17
C LYS A 67 -8.41 -35.69 9.92
N PHE A 68 -9.58 -35.43 9.33
CA PHE A 68 -10.65 -34.72 10.02
C PHE A 68 -11.08 -35.48 11.27
N GLU A 69 -11.39 -34.74 12.33
CA GLU A 69 -12.10 -35.27 13.49
C GLU A 69 -13.50 -35.71 13.04
N THR A 70 -13.92 -36.90 13.46
CA THR A 70 -15.30 -37.36 13.26
C THR A 70 -16.09 -37.05 14.53
N ARG A 71 -17.11 -36.19 14.44
CA ARG A 71 -18.01 -35.87 15.54
C ARG A 71 -19.38 -36.49 15.26
N GLU A 72 -20.06 -36.94 16.31
CA GLU A 72 -21.44 -37.40 16.19
C GLU A 72 -22.31 -36.28 15.63
N SER A 73 -23.12 -36.59 14.62
CA SER A 73 -24.12 -35.65 14.15
C SER A 73 -25.24 -35.56 15.18
N PHE A 74 -25.61 -34.35 15.57
CA PHE A 74 -26.81 -34.13 16.34
C PHE A 74 -28.01 -34.55 15.48
N ARG A 75 -28.73 -35.60 15.91
CA ARG A 75 -30.06 -35.95 15.41
C ARG A 75 -31.12 -35.36 16.32
#